data_AF-A0A1Z4LJH9-F1
#
_entry.id   AF-A0A1Z4LJH9-F1
#
_cell.length_a   1.000
_cell.length_b   1.000
_cell.length_c   1.000
_cell.angle_alpha   90.00
_cell.angle_beta   90.00
_cell.angle_gamma   90.00
#
_symmetry.space_group_name_H-M   'P 1'
#
loop_
_entity.id
_entity.type
_entity.pdbx_description
1 polymer ?
#
loop_
_entity_poly.entity_id
_entity_poly.type
_entity_poly.pdbx_seq_one_letter_code
_entity_poly.pdbx_strand_id
1 'polypeptide(L)'
;MTHFTALIILAPDTNNIQKKVAELLNPYYSELEVEPYKEYLNIEELQAEIQYLSTLSKKDIDTFAIEYELSGENIIKGLAKINLDWDEEDVAGIDEYGEYQITTYNPQSKWDWYRLIEKEESISYPCLVKDLPKVIPYALITPDGKWYELGFDLGIQGFMRSHSIKDTNVSEEEINWDLKVKEILSCYSEFIAVALNCHI
;
A
#
# COMPACT_ATOMS: atom_id res chain seq x y z
N MET A 1 -11.48 -3.17 3.47
CA MET A 1 -11.03 -4.39 2.78
C MET A 1 -10.86 -4.04 1.32
N THR A 2 -9.63 -3.74 0.94
CA THR A 2 -9.30 -3.24 -0.39
C THR A 2 -8.53 -4.33 -1.12
N HIS A 3 -9.01 -4.69 -2.30
CA HIS A 3 -8.34 -5.66 -3.17
C HIS A 3 -7.54 -4.93 -4.24
N PHE A 4 -6.39 -5.47 -4.59
CA PHE A 4 -5.57 -4.93 -5.68
C PHE A 4 -4.90 -6.02 -6.50
N THR A 5 -4.58 -5.71 -7.75
CA THR A 5 -3.86 -6.63 -8.63
C THR A 5 -2.36 -6.43 -8.51
N ALA A 6 -1.64 -7.51 -8.21
CA ALA A 6 -0.17 -7.54 -8.24
C ALA A 6 0.33 -8.43 -9.37
N LEU A 7 1.40 -8.03 -10.04
CA LEU A 7 2.08 -8.81 -11.08
C LEU A 7 3.45 -9.27 -10.57
N ILE A 8 3.65 -10.58 -10.50
CA ILE A 8 4.92 -11.19 -10.08
C ILE A 8 5.68 -11.67 -11.32
N ILE A 9 6.93 -11.27 -11.44
CA ILE A 9 7.83 -11.71 -12.52
C ILE A 9 8.74 -12.80 -11.96
N LEU A 10 8.75 -13.96 -12.59
CA LEU A 10 9.50 -15.15 -12.19
C LEU A 10 10.50 -15.55 -13.27
N ALA A 11 11.63 -16.13 -12.87
CA ALA A 11 12.62 -16.64 -13.81
C ALA A 11 12.02 -17.70 -14.76
N PRO A 12 12.46 -17.79 -16.03
CA PRO A 12 11.88 -18.69 -17.03
C PRO A 12 11.93 -20.18 -16.65
N ASP A 13 12.89 -20.56 -15.80
CA ASP A 13 13.14 -21.93 -15.32
C ASP A 13 12.44 -22.25 -13.99
N THR A 14 11.50 -21.40 -13.55
CA THR A 14 10.76 -21.60 -12.30
C THR A 14 9.83 -22.82 -12.38
N ASN A 15 10.22 -23.91 -11.74
CA ASN A 15 9.45 -25.17 -11.74
C ASN A 15 8.26 -25.19 -10.76
N ASN A 16 8.33 -24.44 -9.66
CA ASN A 16 7.26 -24.37 -8.65
C ASN A 16 6.85 -22.92 -8.43
N ILE A 17 5.88 -22.49 -9.22
CA ILE A 17 5.40 -21.11 -9.27
C ILE A 17 4.81 -20.68 -7.92
N GLN A 18 3.94 -21.51 -7.33
CA GLN A 18 3.27 -21.22 -6.07
C GLN A 18 4.28 -20.97 -4.95
N LYS A 19 5.27 -21.87 -4.83
CA LYS A 19 6.34 -21.72 -3.84
C LYS A 19 7.14 -20.45 -4.09
N LYS A 20 7.50 -20.17 -5.35
CA LYS A 20 8.33 -19.00 -5.67
C LYS A 20 7.59 -17.68 -5.44
N VAL A 21 6.30 -17.62 -5.76
CA VAL A 21 5.44 -16.47 -5.44
C VAL A 21 5.40 -16.24 -3.93
N ALA A 22 5.16 -17.29 -3.13
CA ALA A 22 5.16 -17.17 -1.68
C ALA A 22 6.51 -16.67 -1.13
N GLU A 23 7.64 -17.18 -1.65
CA GLU A 23 8.98 -16.72 -1.27
C GLU A 23 9.19 -15.22 -1.56
N LEU A 24 8.78 -14.74 -2.73
CA LEU A 24 8.97 -13.33 -3.12
C LEU A 24 8.04 -12.37 -2.36
N LEU A 25 6.86 -12.85 -1.97
CA LEU A 25 5.87 -12.07 -1.23
C LEU A 25 6.11 -12.05 0.27
N ASN A 26 6.73 -13.09 0.84
CA ASN A 26 6.90 -13.27 2.28
C ASN A 26 7.48 -12.05 3.02
N PRO A 27 8.51 -11.33 2.49
CA PRO A 27 9.02 -10.12 3.15
C PRO A 27 7.98 -9.02 3.33
N TYR A 28 6.90 -9.04 2.53
CA TYR A 28 5.85 -8.03 2.51
C TYR A 28 4.55 -8.51 3.18
N TYR A 29 4.56 -9.69 3.83
CA TYR A 29 3.40 -10.21 4.54
C TYR A 29 3.15 -9.41 5.82
N SER A 30 1.91 -8.99 6.04
CA SER A 30 1.53 -8.13 7.17
C SER A 30 1.75 -8.79 8.54
N GLU A 31 1.46 -10.09 8.63
CA GLU A 31 1.63 -10.87 9.86
C GLU A 31 3.02 -11.52 9.96
N LEU A 32 3.99 -11.07 9.16
CA LEU A 32 5.36 -11.49 9.33
C LEU A 32 5.86 -11.02 10.69
N GLU A 33 6.14 -11.96 11.59
CA GLU A 33 6.75 -11.65 12.88
C GLU A 33 8.13 -11.02 12.67
N VAL A 34 8.30 -9.80 13.22
CA VAL A 34 9.57 -9.08 13.23
C VAL A 34 9.98 -8.74 14.66
N GLU A 35 11.27 -8.54 14.88
CA GLU A 35 11.78 -8.10 16.18
C GLU A 35 11.18 -6.74 16.56
N PRO A 36 10.85 -6.50 17.83
CA PRO A 36 10.30 -5.23 18.28
C PRO A 36 11.22 -4.06 17.92
N TYR A 37 10.64 -2.99 17.38
CA TYR A 37 11.38 -1.77 17.06
C TYR A 37 10.60 -0.52 17.48
N LYS A 38 11.34 0.60 17.55
CA LYS A 38 10.76 1.92 17.80
C LYS A 38 10.18 2.47 16.50
N GLU A 39 8.87 2.66 16.48
CA GLU A 39 8.20 3.48 15.50
C GLU A 39 8.04 4.88 16.07
N TYR A 40 8.29 5.91 15.28
CA TYR A 40 8.23 7.31 15.72
C TYR A 40 7.08 8.03 15.03
N LEU A 41 6.41 8.93 15.76
CA LEU A 41 5.36 9.77 15.21
C LEU A 41 5.94 10.66 14.11
N ASN A 42 5.43 10.51 12.89
CA ASN A 42 5.83 11.35 11.78
C ASN A 42 5.30 12.77 11.97
N ILE A 43 6.21 13.71 12.23
CA ILE A 43 5.87 15.10 12.53
C ILE A 43 5.28 15.83 11.32
N GLU A 44 5.69 15.46 10.10
CA GLU A 44 5.15 16.07 8.88
C GLU A 44 3.70 15.65 8.65
N GLU A 45 3.39 14.36 8.84
CA GLU A 45 2.02 13.82 8.77
C GLU A 45 1.13 14.41 9.87
N LEU A 46 1.64 14.49 11.11
CA LEU A 46 0.92 15.12 12.22
C LEU A 46 0.57 16.59 11.90
N GLN A 47 1.51 17.34 11.32
CA GLN A 47 1.28 18.74 10.96
C GLN A 47 0.26 18.88 9.83
N ALA A 48 0.33 18.02 8.81
CA ALA A 48 -0.64 17.99 7.72
C ALA A 48 -2.05 17.69 8.24
N GLU A 49 -2.18 16.73 9.17
CA GLU A 49 -3.46 16.37 9.76
C GLU A 49 -4.03 17.48 10.67
N ILE A 50 -3.19 18.12 11.49
CA ILE A 50 -3.58 19.30 12.27
C ILE A 50 -4.09 20.41 11.34
N GLN A 51 -3.40 20.65 10.22
CA GLN A 51 -3.80 21.65 9.25
C GLN A 51 -5.15 21.30 8.62
N TYR A 52 -5.36 20.05 8.22
CA TYR A 52 -6.63 19.56 7.67
C TYR A 52 -7.78 19.75 8.67
N LEU A 53 -7.62 19.25 9.91
CA LEU A 53 -8.63 19.37 10.97
C LEU A 53 -8.95 20.84 11.30
N SER A 54 -7.97 21.72 11.20
CA SER A 54 -8.16 23.17 11.40
C SER A 54 -9.04 23.82 10.32
N THR A 55 -9.26 23.16 9.18
CA THR A 55 -10.20 23.63 8.14
C THR A 55 -11.64 23.21 8.39
N LEU A 56 -11.88 22.25 9.29
CA LEU A 56 -13.21 21.74 9.60
C LEU A 56 -14.00 22.72 10.48
N SER A 57 -15.32 22.57 10.49
CA SER A 57 -16.16 23.43 11.32
C SER A 57 -15.99 23.08 12.80
N LYS A 58 -16.14 24.08 13.68
CA LYS A 58 -16.09 23.86 15.12
C LYS A 58 -17.06 22.77 15.58
N LYS A 59 -18.25 22.69 14.97
CA LYS A 59 -19.25 21.68 15.31
C LYS A 59 -18.74 20.26 15.01
N ASP A 60 -18.02 20.08 13.90
CA ASP A 60 -17.47 18.77 13.52
C ASP A 60 -16.34 18.38 14.49
N ILE A 61 -15.44 19.32 14.81
CA ILE A 61 -14.37 19.11 15.80
C ILE A 61 -14.95 18.78 17.19
N ASP A 62 -15.95 19.52 17.66
CA ASP A 62 -16.60 19.24 18.95
C ASP A 62 -17.29 17.86 18.94
N THR A 63 -17.84 17.43 17.80
CA THR A 63 -18.46 16.10 17.66
C THR A 63 -17.42 14.99 17.78
N PHE A 64 -16.31 15.09 17.04
CA PHE A 64 -15.21 14.12 17.14
C PHE A 64 -14.58 14.11 18.53
N ALA A 65 -14.37 15.28 19.13
CA ALA A 65 -13.79 15.37 20.48
C ALA A 65 -14.64 14.64 21.53
N ILE A 66 -15.98 14.70 21.43
CA ILE A 66 -16.88 13.97 22.33
C ILE A 66 -16.78 12.46 22.08
N GLU A 67 -16.73 12.02 20.82
CA GLU A 67 -16.63 10.61 20.45
C GLU A 67 -15.37 9.95 21.01
N TYR A 68 -14.25 10.68 21.00
CA TYR A 68 -12.97 10.22 21.53
C TYR A 68 -12.66 10.70 22.95
N GLU A 69 -13.66 11.23 23.67
CA GLU A 69 -13.53 11.73 25.05
C GLU A 69 -12.39 12.76 25.28
N LEU A 70 -12.00 13.49 24.24
CA LEU A 70 -10.96 14.50 24.29
C LEU A 70 -11.45 15.80 24.92
N SER A 71 -10.63 16.38 25.80
CA SER A 71 -10.90 17.68 26.43
C SER A 71 -9.62 18.49 26.63
N GLY A 72 -9.75 19.81 26.79
CA GLY A 72 -8.63 20.72 27.06
C GLY A 72 -8.20 21.58 25.86
N GLU A 73 -7.01 22.17 25.94
CA GLU A 73 -6.55 23.21 25.00
C GLU A 73 -6.00 22.62 23.67
N ASN A 74 -5.74 21.31 23.60
CA ASN A 74 -5.07 20.66 22.46
C ASN A 74 -5.95 19.64 21.71
N ILE A 75 -7.27 19.83 21.68
CA ILE A 75 -8.22 18.89 21.05
C ILE A 75 -7.82 18.55 19.60
N ILE A 76 -7.45 19.54 18.79
CA ILE A 76 -7.05 19.31 17.39
C ILE A 76 -5.83 18.40 17.29
N LYS A 77 -4.82 18.60 18.14
CA LYS A 77 -3.62 17.76 18.15
C LYS A 77 -3.95 16.32 18.61
N GLY A 78 -4.81 16.18 19.62
CA GLY A 78 -5.28 14.87 20.08
C GLY A 78 -6.02 14.12 18.98
N LEU A 79 -6.97 14.78 18.31
CA LEU A 79 -7.68 14.22 17.15
C LEU A 79 -6.72 13.85 16.01
N ALA A 80 -5.73 14.69 15.73
CA ALA A 80 -4.75 14.40 14.70
C ALA A 80 -3.93 13.14 15.02
N LYS A 81 -3.53 12.95 16.28
CA LYS A 81 -2.86 11.72 16.71
C LYS A 81 -3.76 10.49 16.57
N ILE A 82 -5.03 10.58 17.00
CA ILE A 82 -6.00 9.49 16.87
C ILE A 82 -6.23 9.12 15.39
N ASN A 83 -6.37 10.11 14.50
CA ASN A 83 -6.54 9.86 13.06
C ASN A 83 -5.31 9.19 12.42
N LEU A 84 -4.14 9.29 13.06
CA LEU A 84 -2.89 8.64 12.64
C LEU A 84 -2.66 7.32 13.39
N ASP A 85 -3.68 6.78 14.05
CA ASP A 85 -3.60 5.57 14.91
C ASP A 85 -2.49 5.67 15.97
N TRP A 86 -2.26 6.88 16.49
CA TRP A 86 -1.23 7.19 17.49
C TRP A 86 -1.84 7.47 18.86
N ASP A 87 -2.32 6.43 19.53
CA ASP A 87 -2.91 6.55 20.87
C ASP A 87 -1.85 6.89 21.93
N GLU A 88 -2.20 7.76 22.88
CA GLU A 88 -1.33 8.07 24.01
C GLU A 88 -1.09 6.85 24.91
N GLU A 89 -2.02 5.89 24.93
CA GLU A 89 -1.86 4.63 25.68
C GLU A 89 -0.78 3.71 25.10
N ASP A 90 -0.52 3.81 23.79
CA ASP A 90 0.48 3.00 23.08
C ASP A 90 1.89 3.64 23.06
N VAL A 91 2.00 4.90 23.47
CA VAL A 91 3.29 5.61 23.54
C VAL A 91 4.19 4.98 24.61
N ALA A 92 5.25 4.32 24.15
CA ALA A 92 6.22 3.66 25.01
C ALA A 92 7.25 4.65 25.62
N GLY A 93 7.45 5.82 25.01
CA GLY A 93 8.34 6.85 25.56
C GLY A 93 8.59 8.04 24.63
N ILE A 94 9.44 8.94 25.09
CA ILE A 94 9.93 10.11 24.34
C ILE A 94 11.45 10.15 24.45
N ASP A 95 12.14 10.29 23.32
CA ASP A 95 13.60 10.50 23.29
C ASP A 95 13.99 11.66 22.36
N GLU A 96 15.27 11.73 21.97
CA GLU A 96 15.81 12.80 21.11
C GLU A 96 15.21 12.83 19.69
N TYR A 97 14.54 11.76 19.25
CA TYR A 97 13.83 11.66 17.98
C TYR A 97 12.33 11.94 18.10
N GLY A 98 11.80 12.08 19.32
CA GLY A 98 10.40 12.39 19.59
C GLY A 98 9.65 11.27 20.33
N GLU A 99 8.33 11.30 20.23
CA GLU A 99 7.45 10.26 20.79
C GLU A 99 7.58 8.97 19.96
N TYR A 100 7.65 7.83 20.63
CA TYR A 100 7.73 6.52 19.98
C TYR A 100 6.84 5.48 20.66
N GLN A 101 6.41 4.50 19.86
CA GLN A 101 5.80 3.25 20.31
C GLN A 101 6.72 2.06 20.01
N ILE A 102 6.54 0.95 20.73
CA ILE A 102 7.22 -0.30 20.42
C ILE A 102 6.25 -1.19 19.67
N THR A 103 6.59 -1.54 18.43
CA THR A 103 5.75 -2.36 17.58
C THR A 103 6.50 -3.58 17.06
N THR A 104 5.75 -4.61 16.69
CA THR A 104 6.21 -5.82 16.01
C THR A 104 5.53 -5.99 14.65
N TYR A 105 4.87 -4.95 14.13
CA TYR A 105 4.30 -4.99 12.78
C TYR A 105 5.39 -5.00 11.73
N ASN A 106 5.20 -5.73 10.64
CA ASN A 106 6.16 -5.72 9.55
C ASN A 106 6.18 -4.33 8.88
N PRO A 107 7.29 -3.55 8.95
CA PRO A 107 7.37 -2.23 8.32
C PRO A 107 7.31 -2.30 6.78
N GLN A 108 7.52 -3.49 6.21
CA GLN A 108 7.39 -3.74 4.78
C GLN A 108 6.04 -4.35 4.41
N SER A 109 5.07 -4.42 5.34
CA SER A 109 3.74 -4.95 5.09
C SER A 109 3.09 -4.31 3.85
N LYS A 110 2.62 -5.14 2.93
CA LYS A 110 1.85 -4.75 1.73
C LYS A 110 0.61 -5.61 1.47
N TRP A 111 0.52 -6.77 2.11
CA TRP A 111 -0.58 -7.72 1.91
C TRP A 111 -0.76 -8.65 3.12
N ASP A 112 -1.98 -9.15 3.33
CA ASP A 112 -2.31 -10.16 4.35
C ASP A 112 -2.80 -11.49 3.71
N TRP A 113 -3.37 -11.44 2.52
CA TRP A 113 -3.78 -12.62 1.77
C TRP A 113 -3.71 -12.38 0.26
N TYR A 114 -3.56 -13.45 -0.52
CA TYR A 114 -3.64 -13.38 -1.98
C TYR A 114 -4.29 -14.62 -2.60
N ARG A 115 -4.78 -14.45 -3.83
CA ARG A 115 -5.20 -15.54 -4.71
C ARG A 115 -4.60 -15.36 -6.10
N LEU A 116 -4.15 -16.47 -6.69
CA LEU A 116 -3.71 -16.52 -8.08
C LEU A 116 -4.88 -16.23 -9.03
N ILE A 117 -4.66 -15.33 -9.99
CA ILE A 117 -5.58 -15.11 -11.09
C ILE A 117 -5.17 -16.07 -12.20
N GLU A 118 -5.98 -17.10 -12.49
CA GLU A 118 -5.68 -18.07 -13.55
C GLU A 118 -5.98 -17.52 -14.94
N LYS A 119 -6.99 -16.64 -15.05
CA LYS A 119 -7.44 -16.08 -16.31
C LYS A 119 -8.09 -14.72 -16.10
N GLU A 120 -7.79 -13.78 -16.98
CA GLU A 120 -8.42 -12.47 -17.05
C GLU A 120 -8.65 -12.12 -18.52
N GLU A 121 -9.90 -11.80 -18.87
CA GLU A 121 -10.31 -11.54 -20.25
C GLU A 121 -9.79 -12.59 -21.27
N SER A 122 -8.75 -12.23 -22.02
CA SER A 122 -8.14 -13.01 -23.10
C SER A 122 -6.79 -13.63 -22.74
N ILE A 123 -6.25 -13.37 -21.53
CA ILE A 123 -4.97 -13.93 -21.07
C ILE A 123 -5.17 -14.99 -20.00
N SER A 124 -4.35 -16.04 -20.05
CA SER A 124 -4.26 -17.05 -19.00
C SER A 124 -2.90 -16.95 -18.33
N TYR A 125 -2.87 -16.99 -17.00
CA TYR A 125 -1.64 -16.99 -16.22
C TYR A 125 -1.36 -18.39 -15.66
N PRO A 126 -0.08 -18.74 -15.41
CA PRO A 126 1.12 -17.98 -15.77
C PRO A 126 1.30 -17.85 -17.31
N CYS A 127 1.91 -16.76 -17.76
CA CYS A 127 2.26 -16.51 -19.18
C CYS A 127 3.67 -15.93 -19.31
N LEU A 128 4.18 -15.73 -20.52
CA LEU A 128 5.39 -14.94 -20.69
C LEU A 128 5.09 -13.44 -20.59
N VAL A 129 6.03 -12.66 -20.07
CA VAL A 129 5.90 -11.20 -19.95
C VAL A 129 5.62 -10.54 -21.30
N LYS A 130 6.29 -10.98 -22.38
CA LYS A 130 6.05 -10.45 -23.74
C LYS A 130 4.64 -10.72 -24.29
N ASP A 131 3.93 -11.70 -23.72
CA ASP A 131 2.58 -12.07 -24.13
C ASP A 131 1.51 -11.37 -23.29
N LEU A 132 1.90 -10.57 -22.28
CA LEU A 132 0.98 -9.76 -21.49
C LEU A 132 0.27 -8.72 -22.39
N PRO A 133 -1.04 -8.51 -22.23
CA PRO A 133 -1.68 -7.35 -22.81
C PRO A 133 -1.14 -6.09 -22.13
N LYS A 134 -1.56 -4.92 -22.61
CA LYS A 134 -1.28 -3.66 -21.94
C LYS A 134 -2.03 -3.63 -20.60
N VAL A 135 -1.41 -4.18 -19.57
CA VAL A 135 -1.89 -4.19 -18.18
C VAL A 135 -1.07 -3.19 -17.37
N ILE A 136 -1.75 -2.51 -16.44
CA ILE A 136 -1.11 -1.63 -15.46
C ILE A 136 -1.51 -2.20 -14.11
N PRO A 137 -0.69 -3.08 -13.51
CA PRO A 137 -1.00 -3.62 -12.19
C PRO A 137 -0.87 -2.52 -11.13
N TYR A 138 -1.50 -2.70 -9.97
CA TYR A 138 -1.27 -1.80 -8.84
C TYR A 138 0.14 -1.99 -8.28
N ALA A 139 0.55 -3.24 -8.12
CA ALA A 139 1.89 -3.60 -7.65
C ALA A 139 2.61 -4.52 -8.63
N LEU A 140 3.93 -4.45 -8.66
CA LEU A 140 4.81 -5.29 -9.45
C LEU A 140 5.99 -5.75 -8.60
N ILE A 141 6.29 -7.05 -8.65
CA ILE A 141 7.41 -7.65 -7.95
C ILE A 141 8.37 -8.27 -8.97
N THR A 142 9.63 -7.85 -8.94
CA THR A 142 10.67 -8.35 -9.85
C THR A 142 11.30 -9.65 -9.34
N PRO A 143 12.05 -10.40 -10.17
CA PRO A 143 12.59 -11.72 -9.79
C PRO A 143 13.59 -11.69 -8.61
N ASP A 144 14.20 -10.54 -8.36
CA ASP A 144 15.08 -10.27 -7.22
C ASP A 144 14.33 -9.88 -5.94
N GLY A 145 12.99 -9.88 -5.98
CA GLY A 145 12.12 -9.63 -4.82
C GLY A 145 11.83 -8.16 -4.56
N LYS A 146 12.16 -7.25 -5.46
CA LYS A 146 11.87 -5.83 -5.26
C LYS A 146 10.42 -5.49 -5.60
N TRP A 147 9.73 -4.90 -4.63
CA TRP A 147 8.35 -4.39 -4.75
C TRP A 147 8.31 -2.97 -5.34
N TYR A 148 7.40 -2.77 -6.28
CA TYR A 148 7.03 -1.48 -6.86
C TYR A 148 5.52 -1.34 -6.83
N GLU A 149 4.99 -0.16 -6.52
CA GLU A 149 3.55 0.07 -6.49
C GLU A 149 3.17 1.47 -6.96
N LEU A 150 1.95 1.55 -7.49
CA LEU A 150 1.22 2.78 -7.73
C LEU A 150 0.78 3.30 -6.36
N GLY A 151 1.36 4.40 -5.87
CA GLY A 151 1.12 4.90 -4.50
C GLY A 151 -0.35 4.98 -4.09
N PHE A 152 -0.60 5.00 -2.77
CA PHE A 152 -1.92 4.82 -2.16
C PHE A 152 -3.04 5.69 -2.78
N ASP A 153 -2.79 7.00 -2.94
CA ASP A 153 -3.76 7.96 -3.46
C ASP A 153 -4.24 7.62 -4.88
N LEU A 154 -3.34 7.07 -5.70
CA LEU A 154 -3.64 6.67 -7.07
C LEU A 154 -4.31 5.30 -7.13
N GLY A 155 -4.00 4.41 -6.17
CA GLY A 155 -4.71 3.13 -6.01
C GLY A 155 -6.21 3.33 -5.83
N ILE A 156 -6.58 4.26 -4.95
CA ILE A 156 -7.98 4.64 -4.72
C ILE A 156 -8.60 5.26 -5.97
N GLN A 157 -7.90 6.16 -6.67
CA GLN A 157 -8.40 6.76 -7.91
C GLN A 157 -8.58 5.73 -9.03
N GLY A 158 -7.63 4.82 -9.21
CA GLY A 158 -7.69 3.72 -10.18
C GLY A 158 -8.87 2.78 -9.91
N PHE A 159 -9.11 2.45 -8.63
CA PHE A 159 -10.27 1.69 -8.20
C PHE A 159 -11.59 2.43 -8.50
N MET A 160 -11.66 3.74 -8.25
CA MET A 160 -12.86 4.53 -8.56
C MET A 160 -13.16 4.58 -10.07
N ARG A 161 -12.12 4.59 -10.92
CA ARG A 161 -12.26 4.61 -12.39
C ARG A 161 -12.71 3.28 -12.97
N SER A 162 -12.21 2.15 -12.48
CA SER A 162 -12.70 0.84 -12.93
C SER A 162 -14.21 0.66 -12.67
N HIS A 163 -14.78 1.46 -11.76
CA HIS A 163 -16.20 1.48 -11.42
C HIS A 163 -16.98 2.69 -11.98
N SER A 164 -16.34 3.66 -12.66
CA SER A 164 -16.99 4.87 -13.19
C SER A 164 -16.65 5.12 -14.67
N ILE A 165 -17.68 5.17 -15.53
CA ILE A 165 -17.58 5.34 -17.02
C ILE A 165 -17.14 6.77 -17.44
N LYS A 166 -16.63 7.61 -16.53
CA LYS A 166 -16.26 8.98 -16.89
C LYS A 166 -14.79 9.05 -17.29
N ASP A 167 -14.55 9.47 -18.54
CA ASP A 167 -13.28 9.97 -19.04
C ASP A 167 -12.74 11.00 -18.05
N THR A 168 -11.79 10.56 -17.23
CA THR A 168 -11.09 11.41 -16.27
C THR A 168 -9.67 11.57 -16.79
N ASN A 169 -9.13 12.78 -16.68
CA ASN A 169 -7.75 13.07 -17.06
C ASN A 169 -6.82 12.14 -16.27
N VAL A 170 -6.01 11.35 -16.98
CA VAL A 170 -4.96 10.51 -16.40
C VAL A 170 -3.97 11.43 -15.68
N SER A 171 -3.60 11.11 -14.43
CA SER A 171 -2.65 11.93 -13.67
C SER A 171 -1.22 11.74 -14.21
N GLU A 172 -0.35 12.72 -13.96
CA GLU A 172 1.08 12.60 -14.32
C GLU A 172 1.73 11.39 -13.64
N GLU A 173 1.33 11.09 -12.41
CA GLU A 173 1.85 9.96 -11.65
C GLU A 173 1.42 8.60 -12.23
N GLU A 174 0.19 8.46 -12.72
CA GLU A 174 -0.25 7.24 -13.44
C GLU A 174 0.48 7.05 -14.76
N ILE A 175 0.76 8.15 -15.47
CA ILE A 175 1.59 8.10 -16.68
C ILE A 175 3.00 7.62 -16.31
N ASN A 176 3.58 8.18 -15.26
CA ASN A 176 4.90 7.77 -14.76
C ASN A 176 4.90 6.31 -14.32
N TRP A 177 3.84 5.82 -13.69
CA TRP A 177 3.69 4.42 -13.31
C TRP A 177 3.57 3.50 -14.53
N ASP A 178 2.72 3.83 -15.51
CA ASP A 178 2.60 3.06 -16.78
C ASP A 178 3.96 2.98 -17.48
N LEU A 179 4.71 4.09 -17.54
CA LEU A 179 6.06 4.11 -18.09
C LEU A 179 7.02 3.23 -17.27
N LYS A 180 6.95 3.28 -15.94
CA LYS A 180 7.80 2.46 -15.05
C LYS A 180 7.53 0.97 -15.21
N VAL A 181 6.25 0.57 -15.25
CA VAL A 181 5.84 -0.82 -15.48
C VAL A 181 6.38 -1.30 -16.82
N LYS A 182 6.21 -0.53 -17.90
CA LYS A 182 6.72 -0.89 -19.23
C LYS A 182 8.23 -1.02 -19.25
N GLU A 183 8.95 -0.09 -18.61
CA GLU A 183 10.41 -0.15 -18.48
C GLU A 183 10.81 -1.48 -17.82
N ILE A 184 10.20 -1.81 -16.68
CA ILE A 184 10.50 -3.05 -15.94
C ILE A 184 10.18 -4.27 -16.79
N LEU A 185 8.98 -4.38 -17.36
CA LEU A 185 8.56 -5.52 -18.17
C LEU A 185 9.47 -5.72 -19.40
N SER A 186 9.99 -4.64 -19.99
CA SER A 186 10.93 -4.72 -21.12
C SER A 186 12.25 -5.42 -20.76
N CYS A 187 12.69 -5.34 -19.50
CA CYS A 187 13.88 -6.04 -19.02
C CYS A 187 13.67 -7.55 -18.83
N TYR A 188 12.41 -8.01 -18.82
CA TYR A 188 12.05 -9.37 -18.44
C TYR A 188 11.14 -10.05 -19.48
N SER A 189 11.26 -9.71 -20.77
CA SER A 189 10.33 -10.18 -21.81
C SER A 189 10.15 -11.70 -21.91
N GLU A 190 11.20 -12.47 -21.63
CA GLU A 190 11.20 -13.95 -21.66
C GLU A 190 10.87 -14.59 -20.29
N PHE A 191 10.60 -13.79 -19.26
CA PHE A 191 10.26 -14.27 -17.93
C PHE A 191 8.78 -14.65 -17.84
N ILE A 192 8.44 -15.38 -16.78
CA ILE A 192 7.07 -15.77 -16.49
C ILE A 192 6.40 -14.65 -15.69
N ALA A 193 5.22 -14.24 -16.11
CA ALA A 193 4.35 -13.33 -15.38
C ALA A 193 3.22 -14.10 -14.69
N VAL A 194 2.95 -13.76 -13.44
CA VAL A 194 1.87 -14.30 -12.62
C VAL A 194 1.06 -13.16 -12.05
N ALA A 195 -0.25 -13.13 -12.31
CA ALA A 195 -1.14 -12.15 -11.72
C ALA A 195 -1.79 -12.67 -10.45
N LEU A 196 -1.89 -11.79 -9.44
CA LEU A 196 -2.49 -12.06 -8.14
C LEU A 196 -3.56 -11.02 -7.87
N ASN A 197 -4.62 -11.46 -7.19
CA ASN A 197 -5.51 -10.58 -6.45
C ASN A 197 -5.08 -10.62 -4.97
N CYS A 198 -4.50 -9.52 -4.50
CA CYS A 198 -4.02 -9.34 -3.13
C CYS A 198 -5.06 -8.58 -2.28
N HIS A 199 -4.99 -8.78 -0.98
CA HIS A 199 -5.77 -8.07 0.03
C HIS A 199 -4.82 -7.27 0.95
N ILE A 200 -5.32 -6.13 1.44
CA ILE A 200 -4.71 -5.27 2.45
C ILE A 200 -5.76 -4.82 3.46
#